data_AF-A0A969QUS3-F1
#
_entry.id   AF-A0A969QUS3-F1
#
_cell.length_a   1.000
_cell.length_b   1.000
_cell.length_c   1.000
_cell.angle_alpha   90.00
_cell.angle_beta   90.00
_cell.angle_gamma   90.00
#
_symmetry.space_group_name_H-M   'P 1'
#
loop_
_entity.id
_entity.type
_entity.pdbx_description
1 polymer ?
#
loop_
_entity_poly.entity_id
_entity_poly.type
_entity_poly.pdbx_seq_one_letter_code
_entity_poly.pdbx_strand_id
1 'polypeptide(L)'
;MMNSFRGLHLRFLLPVALAVLGAALCALILPGEIAAVKQQFIGFPDSDVQTHQLRPWVLAGLCFLPTIAGMIYALGGSMDRYIAREFGGIFGICLTALVMIWLLMDLADKIGDFSESKEMLKTIFRFYITRSPAVLLLLLPYSLLLALLYSLGKLSANREFIAMIQSGRSVMRITMPLIFAGVFLALITLGLNYHWAPIAEGSVNDILAEAEGKPKTDADNVLFRNPENRRLWQIGSFPDDYEKGKSLEDVEVTTTRADRTLESRLSAKRASWNRENREWSFEEPLVSHFSPDEPPVFTNHAAPLVIKDWSETPWQLIKPGLEAKYLGIPDLTSWLNGSSKVTQFADSAPYLTQWHYRIALPLSCVVTVLLATPLGIHFSRRGAGGGVFVRSVRLGAAQHALSSDRRSRDALFHDRARALVRAASRFLDRPLPERDPRHQRGAFFQAIDPSDPRDCRARPRLAR
;
A
#
# COMPACT_ATOMS: atom_id res chain seq x y z
N MET A 1 -9.63 33.60 -43.39
CA MET A 1 -8.61 32.52 -43.33
C MET A 1 -7.53 32.72 -42.27
N MET A 2 -6.97 33.92 -42.06
CA MET A 2 -5.88 34.17 -41.09
C MET A 2 -6.19 33.86 -39.61
N ASN A 3 -7.43 34.07 -39.13
CA ASN A 3 -7.81 33.71 -37.75
C ASN A 3 -7.92 32.19 -37.52
N SER A 4 -8.15 31.40 -38.57
CA SER A 4 -8.17 29.93 -38.48
C SER A 4 -6.76 29.36 -38.29
N PHE A 5 -5.78 29.92 -39.01
CA PHE A 5 -4.36 29.52 -38.93
C PHE A 5 -3.72 29.90 -37.58
N ARG A 6 -3.97 31.11 -37.06
CA ARG A 6 -3.51 31.51 -35.71
C ARG A 6 -4.10 30.62 -34.61
N GLY A 7 -5.37 30.28 -34.73
CA GLY A 7 -6.04 29.37 -33.81
C GLY A 7 -5.55 27.93 -33.90
N LEU A 8 -4.93 27.50 -35.01
CA LEU A 8 -4.35 26.17 -35.18
C LEU A 8 -2.94 26.10 -34.56
N HIS A 9 -2.09 27.11 -34.80
CA HIS A 9 -0.75 27.18 -34.19
C HIS A 9 -0.81 27.27 -32.65
N LEU A 10 -1.76 28.03 -32.09
CA LEU A 10 -1.96 28.07 -30.63
C LEU A 10 -2.41 26.72 -30.03
N ARG A 11 -3.07 25.86 -30.81
CA ARG A 11 -3.53 24.53 -30.33
C ARG A 11 -2.38 23.55 -30.13
N PHE A 12 -1.34 23.63 -30.96
CA PHE A 12 -0.19 22.73 -30.88
C PHE A 12 0.94 23.27 -29.99
N LEU A 13 0.90 24.54 -29.60
CA LEU A 13 1.89 25.14 -28.69
C LEU A 13 1.98 24.44 -27.34
N LEU A 14 0.83 24.15 -26.70
CA LEU A 14 0.81 23.49 -25.39
C LEU A 14 1.29 22.02 -25.45
N PRO A 15 0.86 21.18 -26.41
CA PRO A 15 1.43 19.84 -26.61
C PRO A 15 2.92 19.85 -26.91
N VAL A 16 3.41 20.80 -27.73
CA VAL A 16 4.84 20.93 -28.05
C VAL A 16 5.64 21.36 -26.82
N ALA A 17 5.13 22.31 -26.02
CA ALA A 17 5.77 22.71 -24.77
C ALA A 17 5.84 21.55 -23.76
N LEU A 18 4.75 20.78 -23.62
CA LEU A 18 4.73 19.56 -22.81
C LEU A 18 5.70 18.50 -23.34
N ALA A 19 5.85 18.38 -24.66
CA ALA A 19 6.80 17.45 -25.27
C ALA A 19 8.27 17.84 -25.00
N VAL A 20 8.59 19.13 -25.09
CA VAL A 20 9.92 19.64 -24.72
C VAL A 20 10.20 19.41 -23.23
N LEU A 21 9.23 19.69 -22.36
CA LEU A 21 9.36 19.47 -20.92
C LEU A 21 9.49 17.98 -20.58
N GLY A 22 8.68 17.12 -21.20
CA GLY A 22 8.76 15.67 -21.05
C GLY A 22 10.10 15.10 -21.53
N ALA A 23 10.62 15.58 -22.67
CA ALA A 23 11.94 15.20 -23.17
C ALA A 23 13.07 15.67 -22.23
N ALA A 24 12.96 16.88 -21.68
CA ALA A 24 13.93 17.39 -20.70
C ALA A 24 13.91 16.57 -19.40
N LEU A 25 12.74 16.25 -18.86
CA LEU A 25 12.61 15.38 -17.69
C LEU A 25 13.14 13.97 -17.95
N CYS A 26 12.84 13.41 -19.11
CA CYS A 26 13.35 12.09 -19.50
C CYS A 26 14.89 12.10 -19.59
N ALA A 27 15.48 13.13 -20.21
CA ALA A 27 16.93 13.26 -20.31
C ALA A 27 17.61 13.40 -18.94
N LEU A 28 16.94 13.99 -17.95
CA LEU A 28 17.47 14.15 -16.58
C LEU A 28 17.35 12.87 -15.73
N ILE A 29 16.21 12.18 -15.78
CA ILE A 29 15.90 11.09 -14.85
C ILE A 29 16.34 9.72 -15.39
N LEU A 30 16.25 9.50 -16.69
CA LEU A 30 16.52 8.19 -17.31
C LEU A 30 17.95 7.67 -17.09
N PRO A 31 19.02 8.49 -17.13
CA PRO A 31 20.37 8.02 -16.84
C PRO A 31 20.52 7.47 -15.41
N GLY A 32 19.84 8.12 -14.45
CA GLY A 32 19.82 7.69 -13.04
C GLY A 32 19.13 6.34 -12.86
N GLU A 33 17.97 6.13 -13.49
CA GLU A 33 17.26 4.84 -13.46
C GLU A 33 18.06 3.71 -14.13
N ILE A 34 18.73 3.99 -15.26
CA ILE A 34 19.58 2.99 -15.92
C ILE A 34 20.76 2.60 -15.00
N ALA A 35 21.34 3.55 -14.28
CA ALA A 35 22.38 3.28 -13.29
C ALA A 35 21.85 2.46 -12.11
N ALA A 36 20.66 2.81 -11.58
CA ALA A 36 20.02 2.09 -10.49
C ALA A 36 19.68 0.64 -10.88
N VAL A 37 19.16 0.41 -12.09
CA VAL A 37 18.89 -0.94 -12.62
C VAL A 37 20.19 -1.75 -12.75
N LYS A 38 21.28 -1.14 -13.22
CA LYS A 38 22.60 -1.81 -13.27
C LYS A 38 23.11 -2.18 -11.88
N GLN A 39 22.98 -1.28 -10.90
CA GLN A 39 23.34 -1.57 -9.50
C GLN A 39 22.49 -2.72 -8.93
N GLN A 40 21.21 -2.75 -9.24
CA GLN A 40 20.33 -3.83 -8.81
C GLN A 40 20.74 -5.20 -9.38
N PHE A 41 21.18 -5.28 -10.65
CA PHE A 41 21.68 -6.55 -11.21
C PHE A 41 23.02 -7.00 -10.60
N ILE A 42 23.84 -6.08 -10.14
CA ILE A 42 25.07 -6.42 -9.40
C ILE A 42 24.71 -7.03 -8.04
N GLY A 43 23.66 -6.52 -7.38
CA GLY A 43 23.15 -7.06 -6.12
C GLY A 43 22.35 -8.36 -6.26
N PHE A 44 21.53 -8.49 -7.30
CA PHE A 44 20.62 -9.64 -7.51
C PHE A 44 20.83 -10.26 -8.89
N PRO A 45 21.84 -11.13 -9.05
CA PRO A 45 22.14 -11.75 -10.33
C PRO A 45 20.98 -12.64 -10.83
N ASP A 46 20.21 -13.25 -9.93
CA ASP A 46 19.10 -14.16 -10.27
C ASP A 46 17.75 -13.44 -10.46
N SER A 47 17.74 -12.11 -10.44
CA SER A 47 16.51 -11.34 -10.63
C SER A 47 16.02 -11.38 -12.08
N ASP A 48 14.70 -11.26 -12.27
CA ASP A 48 14.10 -11.31 -13.61
C ASP A 48 14.51 -10.09 -14.45
N VAL A 49 15.40 -10.34 -15.41
CA VAL A 49 16.04 -9.30 -16.24
C VAL A 49 15.02 -8.50 -17.03
N GLN A 50 13.97 -9.15 -17.55
CA GLN A 50 12.98 -8.50 -18.41
C GLN A 50 12.20 -7.43 -17.66
N THR A 51 11.70 -7.78 -16.46
CA THR A 51 10.86 -6.88 -15.67
C THR A 51 11.66 -5.70 -15.11
N HIS A 52 12.95 -5.87 -14.79
CA HIS A 52 13.81 -4.75 -14.38
C HIS A 52 14.21 -3.82 -15.54
N GLN A 53 14.45 -4.36 -16.74
CA GLN A 53 14.77 -3.55 -17.92
C GLN A 53 13.59 -2.69 -18.40
N LEU A 54 12.35 -3.08 -18.10
CA LEU A 54 11.16 -2.30 -18.43
C LEU A 54 11.01 -1.01 -17.62
N ARG A 55 11.65 -0.88 -16.44
CA ARG A 55 11.58 0.32 -15.58
C ARG A 55 11.86 1.63 -16.34
N PRO A 56 13.02 1.81 -17.02
CA PRO A 56 13.30 3.03 -17.76
C PRO A 56 12.30 3.30 -18.91
N TRP A 57 11.78 2.25 -19.55
CA TRP A 57 10.75 2.41 -20.59
C TRP A 57 9.41 2.87 -20.03
N VAL A 58 8.99 2.34 -18.88
CA VAL A 58 7.79 2.78 -18.16
C VAL A 58 7.94 4.24 -17.73
N LEU A 59 9.12 4.63 -17.24
CA LEU A 59 9.38 6.03 -16.87
C LEU A 59 9.33 6.95 -18.08
N ALA A 60 9.97 6.56 -19.19
CA ALA A 60 9.91 7.32 -20.43
C ALA A 60 8.46 7.48 -20.91
N GLY A 61 7.67 6.40 -20.89
CA GLY A 61 6.24 6.44 -21.19
C GLY A 61 5.45 7.39 -20.28
N LEU A 62 5.77 7.41 -18.98
CA LEU A 62 5.16 8.32 -18.01
C LEU A 62 5.51 9.80 -18.29
N CYS A 63 6.74 10.09 -18.72
CA CYS A 63 7.16 11.44 -19.12
C CYS A 63 6.47 11.92 -20.40
N PHE A 64 6.18 11.02 -21.35
CA PHE A 64 5.50 11.37 -22.61
C PHE A 64 3.97 11.33 -22.51
N LEU A 65 3.40 10.75 -21.45
CA LEU A 65 1.96 10.67 -21.22
C LEU A 65 1.23 12.04 -21.30
N PRO A 66 1.72 13.11 -20.64
CA PRO A 66 1.12 14.45 -20.74
C PRO A 66 1.13 15.01 -22.16
N THR A 67 2.13 14.64 -22.96
CA THR A 67 2.29 15.06 -24.36
C THR A 67 1.22 14.41 -25.23
N ILE A 68 0.98 13.12 -25.02
CA ILE A 68 -0.05 12.33 -25.71
C ILE A 68 -1.43 12.89 -25.35
N ALA A 69 -1.68 13.17 -24.07
CA ALA A 69 -2.92 13.79 -23.64
C ALA A 69 -3.13 15.19 -24.23
N GLY A 70 -2.08 16.02 -24.25
CA GLY A 70 -2.10 17.33 -24.90
C GLY A 70 -2.41 17.22 -26.40
N MET A 71 -1.79 16.27 -27.10
CA MET A 71 -2.01 16.04 -28.53
C MET A 71 -3.45 15.59 -28.81
N ILE A 72 -4.00 14.68 -28.00
CA ILE A 72 -5.39 14.23 -28.10
C ILE A 72 -6.36 15.38 -27.79
N TYR A 73 -6.06 16.20 -26.79
CA TYR A 73 -6.82 17.41 -26.49
C TYR A 73 -6.82 18.40 -27.67
N ALA A 74 -5.67 18.58 -28.34
CA ALA A 74 -5.55 19.49 -29.50
C ALA A 74 -6.29 18.98 -30.74
N LEU A 75 -6.34 17.67 -30.96
CA LEU A 75 -7.08 17.00 -32.03
C LEU A 75 -8.60 16.96 -31.78
N GLY A 76 -9.03 17.11 -30.53
CA GLY A 76 -10.44 17.07 -30.13
C GLY A 76 -11.31 18.21 -30.70
N GLY A 77 -12.61 17.96 -30.79
CA GLY A 77 -13.60 18.97 -31.17
C GLY A 77 -13.63 20.15 -30.19
N SER A 78 -14.29 21.25 -30.57
CA SER A 78 -14.50 22.39 -29.65
C SER A 78 -15.30 21.99 -28.40
N MET A 79 -16.32 21.14 -28.56
CA MET A 79 -17.12 20.59 -27.46
C MET A 79 -16.31 19.67 -26.54
N ASP A 80 -15.52 18.76 -27.12
CA ASP A 80 -14.74 17.79 -26.34
C ASP A 80 -13.70 18.50 -25.45
N ARG A 81 -13.09 19.56 -25.99
CA ARG A 81 -12.15 20.42 -25.25
C ARG A 81 -12.82 21.25 -24.16
N TYR A 82 -14.07 21.68 -24.38
CA TYR A 82 -14.85 22.37 -23.36
C TYR A 82 -15.12 21.45 -22.17
N ILE A 83 -15.61 20.24 -22.43
CA ILE A 83 -15.89 19.23 -21.40
C ILE A 83 -14.60 18.83 -20.65
N ALA A 84 -13.50 18.57 -21.38
CA ALA A 84 -12.23 18.21 -20.78
C ALA A 84 -11.64 19.34 -19.92
N ARG A 85 -11.80 20.62 -20.31
CA ARG A 85 -11.34 21.78 -19.53
C ARG A 85 -12.16 21.95 -18.25
N GLU A 86 -13.48 21.83 -18.36
CA GLU A 86 -14.38 21.91 -17.21
C GLU A 86 -14.08 20.80 -16.20
N PHE A 87 -13.96 19.56 -16.69
CA PHE A 87 -13.59 18.41 -15.88
C PHE A 87 -12.21 18.58 -15.24
N GLY A 88 -11.18 18.96 -16.01
CA GLY A 88 -9.81 19.10 -15.52
C GLY A 88 -9.67 20.15 -14.41
N GLY A 89 -10.38 21.28 -14.53
CA GLY A 89 -10.41 22.31 -13.49
C GLY A 89 -11.01 21.80 -12.17
N ILE A 90 -12.16 21.11 -12.26
CA ILE A 90 -12.82 20.52 -11.09
C ILE A 90 -11.96 19.40 -10.48
N PHE A 91 -11.36 18.55 -11.32
CA PHE A 91 -10.49 17.47 -10.89
C PHE A 91 -9.30 17.99 -10.08
N GLY A 92 -8.63 19.05 -10.54
CA GLY A 92 -7.53 19.68 -9.79
C GLY A 92 -7.97 20.19 -8.41
N ILE A 93 -9.15 20.81 -8.33
CA ILE A 93 -9.71 21.29 -7.05
C ILE A 93 -10.02 20.12 -6.11
N CYS A 94 -10.71 19.07 -6.61
CA CYS A 94 -11.04 17.89 -5.82
C CYS A 94 -9.80 17.14 -5.34
N LEU A 95 -8.79 16.98 -6.21
CA LEU A 95 -7.54 16.32 -5.87
C LEU A 95 -6.78 17.10 -4.79
N THR A 96 -6.63 18.41 -4.97
CA THR A 96 -5.96 19.28 -3.99
C THR A 96 -6.69 19.26 -2.65
N ALA A 97 -8.02 19.32 -2.65
CA ALA A 97 -8.81 19.25 -1.43
C ALA A 97 -8.61 17.93 -0.68
N LEU A 98 -8.60 16.78 -1.38
CA LEU A 98 -8.36 15.48 -0.76
C LEU A 98 -6.93 15.34 -0.23
N VAL A 99 -5.93 15.81 -0.98
CA VAL A 99 -4.54 15.83 -0.53
C VAL A 99 -4.38 16.68 0.72
N MET A 100 -5.02 17.85 0.78
CA MET A 100 -4.98 18.71 1.96
C MET A 100 -5.65 18.07 3.18
N ILE A 101 -6.80 17.41 3.00
CA ILE A 101 -7.46 16.68 4.10
C ILE A 101 -6.56 15.54 4.60
N TRP A 102 -5.97 14.77 3.69
CA TRP A 102 -5.04 13.71 4.05
C TRP A 102 -3.82 14.25 4.79
N LEU A 103 -3.22 15.33 4.30
CA LEU A 103 -2.05 15.97 4.92
C LEU A 103 -2.36 16.44 6.34
N LEU A 104 -3.53 17.06 6.57
CA LEU A 104 -3.94 17.51 7.89
C LEU A 104 -4.16 16.33 8.86
N MET A 105 -4.76 15.24 8.39
CA MET A 105 -4.97 14.04 9.19
C MET A 105 -3.64 13.38 9.55
N ASP A 106 -2.77 13.18 8.57
CA ASP A 106 -1.46 12.54 8.77
C ASP A 106 -0.55 13.38 9.68
N LEU A 107 -0.60 14.70 9.54
CA LEU A 107 0.15 15.63 10.38
C LEU A 107 -0.40 15.63 11.82
N ALA A 108 -1.71 15.59 12.00
CA ALA A 108 -2.32 15.53 13.33
C ALA A 108 -1.92 14.25 14.09
N ASP A 109 -1.83 13.12 13.38
CA ASP A 109 -1.44 11.84 13.98
C ASP A 109 0.05 11.79 14.36
N LYS A 110 0.94 12.39 13.53
CA LYS A 110 2.40 12.29 13.70
C LYS A 110 3.08 13.50 14.32
N ILE A 111 2.34 14.54 14.70
CA ILE A 111 2.94 15.75 15.28
C ILE A 111 3.72 15.48 16.57
N GLY A 112 3.33 14.44 17.32
CA GLY A 112 4.05 13.98 18.52
C GLY A 112 5.44 13.47 18.19
N ASP A 113 5.55 12.60 17.19
CA ASP A 113 6.81 11.94 16.79
C ASP A 113 7.82 12.96 16.22
N PHE A 114 7.34 13.98 15.50
CA PHE A 114 8.21 15.03 14.96
C PHE A 114 8.72 16.03 16.01
N SER A 115 8.07 16.10 17.18
CA SER A 115 8.46 17.02 18.27
C SER A 115 9.82 16.68 18.89
N GLU A 116 10.29 15.45 18.74
CA GLU A 116 11.56 14.98 19.31
C GLU A 116 12.77 15.21 18.38
N SER A 117 12.51 15.58 17.12
CA SER A 117 13.55 15.74 16.10
C SER A 117 14.22 17.13 16.11
N LYS A 118 15.55 17.17 15.93
CA LYS A 118 16.35 18.41 15.93
C LYS A 118 16.09 19.33 14.71
N GLU A 119 15.61 18.80 13.59
CA GLU A 119 15.33 19.54 12.34
C GLU A 119 13.88 19.32 11.83
N MET A 120 12.89 19.56 12.70
CA MET A 120 11.46 19.28 12.47
C MET A 120 10.94 19.64 11.06
N LEU A 121 11.09 20.89 10.59
CA LEU A 121 10.49 21.35 9.33
C LEU A 121 11.05 20.66 8.09
N LYS A 122 12.36 20.40 8.07
CA LYS A 122 13.05 19.78 6.93
C LYS A 122 12.71 18.29 6.84
N THR A 123 12.66 17.60 7.98
CA THR A 123 12.24 16.20 8.06
C THR A 123 10.79 16.04 7.64
N ILE A 124 9.89 16.90 8.12
CA ILE A 124 8.48 16.95 7.71
C ILE A 124 8.35 17.11 6.19
N PHE A 125 9.04 18.09 5.61
CA PHE A 125 8.96 18.34 4.17
C PHE A 125 9.50 17.16 3.35
N ARG A 126 10.63 16.58 3.75
CA ARG A 126 11.23 15.40 3.10
C ARG A 126 10.30 14.18 3.22
N PHE A 127 9.70 13.97 4.38
CA PHE A 127 8.74 12.89 4.64
C PHE A 127 7.54 12.98 3.70
N TYR A 128 6.88 14.14 3.63
CA TYR A 128 5.69 14.31 2.81
C TYR A 128 5.97 14.28 1.30
N ILE A 129 7.08 14.85 0.84
CA ILE A 129 7.47 14.73 -0.57
C ILE A 129 7.71 13.27 -0.95
N THR A 130 8.43 12.54 -0.09
CA THR A 130 8.73 11.13 -0.34
C THR A 130 7.45 10.30 -0.34
N ARG A 131 6.53 10.52 0.60
CA ARG A 131 5.27 9.78 0.67
C ARG A 131 4.23 10.19 -0.39
N SER A 132 4.38 11.37 -1.00
CA SER A 132 3.39 11.93 -1.93
C SER A 132 2.98 11.02 -3.09
N PRO A 133 3.87 10.25 -3.76
CA PRO A 133 3.48 9.42 -4.91
C PRO A 133 2.56 8.27 -4.49
N ALA A 134 2.81 7.65 -3.34
CA ALA A 134 1.99 6.57 -2.81
C ALA A 134 0.58 7.06 -2.41
N VAL A 135 0.51 8.22 -1.78
CA VAL A 135 -0.77 8.86 -1.41
C VAL A 135 -1.55 9.29 -2.64
N LEU A 136 -0.87 9.83 -3.65
CA LEU A 136 -1.51 10.22 -4.90
C LEU A 136 -2.20 9.03 -5.56
N LEU A 137 -1.54 7.86 -5.61
CA LEU A 137 -2.13 6.63 -6.14
C LEU A 137 -3.44 6.24 -5.43
N LEU A 138 -3.49 6.43 -4.11
CA LEU A 138 -4.68 6.14 -3.32
C LEU A 138 -5.80 7.17 -3.60
N LEU A 139 -5.47 8.46 -3.70
CA LEU A 139 -6.45 9.55 -3.83
C LEU A 139 -6.97 9.76 -5.27
N LEU A 140 -6.25 9.28 -6.28
CA LEU A 140 -6.63 9.41 -7.70
C LEU A 140 -8.03 8.86 -8.03
N PRO A 141 -8.40 7.61 -7.70
CA PRO A 141 -9.75 7.12 -8.01
C PRO A 141 -10.85 7.87 -7.25
N TYR A 142 -10.61 8.32 -6.02
CA TYR A 142 -11.61 9.08 -5.24
C TYR A 142 -11.81 10.50 -5.80
N SER A 143 -10.73 11.21 -6.11
CA SER A 143 -10.78 12.54 -6.73
C SER A 143 -11.45 12.50 -8.11
N LEU A 144 -11.13 11.47 -8.91
CA LEU A 144 -11.75 11.21 -10.21
C LEU A 144 -13.27 11.04 -10.11
N LEU A 145 -13.73 10.21 -9.15
CA LEU A 145 -15.15 10.00 -8.90
C LEU A 145 -15.87 11.32 -8.58
N LEU A 146 -15.35 12.09 -7.63
CA LEU A 146 -15.93 13.36 -7.20
C LEU A 146 -15.97 14.38 -8.34
N ALA A 147 -14.87 14.47 -9.09
CA ALA A 147 -14.75 15.40 -10.21
C ALA A 147 -15.73 15.06 -11.35
N LEU A 148 -15.90 13.78 -11.66
CA LEU A 148 -16.87 13.33 -12.67
C LEU A 148 -18.30 13.64 -12.24
N LEU A 149 -18.67 13.31 -11.01
CA LEU A 149 -20.01 13.59 -10.49
C LEU A 149 -20.31 15.09 -10.48
N TYR A 150 -19.37 15.91 -10.03
CA TYR A 150 -19.55 17.35 -9.94
C TYR A 150 -19.59 18.02 -11.32
N SER A 151 -18.66 17.69 -12.22
CA SER A 151 -18.62 18.27 -13.58
C SER A 151 -19.87 17.93 -14.39
N LEU A 152 -20.30 16.67 -14.37
CA LEU A 152 -21.49 16.23 -15.09
C LEU A 152 -22.77 16.79 -14.44
N GLY A 153 -22.77 16.90 -13.11
CA GLY A 153 -23.79 17.58 -12.34
C GLY A 153 -23.96 19.05 -12.73
N LYS A 154 -22.84 19.78 -12.86
CA LYS A 154 -22.82 21.20 -13.27
C LYS A 154 -23.31 21.38 -14.70
N LEU A 155 -22.81 20.59 -15.65
CA LEU A 155 -23.25 20.61 -17.06
C LEU A 155 -24.75 20.34 -17.20
N SER A 156 -25.30 19.45 -16.38
CA SER A 156 -26.73 19.17 -16.38
C SER A 156 -27.55 20.25 -15.69
N ALA A 157 -27.06 20.85 -14.60
CA ALA A 157 -27.75 21.93 -13.89
C ALA A 157 -27.91 23.16 -14.79
N ASN A 158 -26.88 23.48 -15.59
CA ASN A 158 -26.90 24.55 -16.58
C ASN A 158 -27.67 24.20 -17.87
N ARG A 159 -28.27 23.00 -17.96
CA ARG A 159 -28.93 22.46 -19.17
C ARG A 159 -28.02 22.31 -20.40
N GLU A 160 -26.70 22.47 -20.26
CA GLU A 160 -25.72 22.30 -21.33
C GLU A 160 -25.67 20.84 -21.82
N PHE A 161 -25.78 19.88 -20.89
CA PHE A 161 -25.79 18.45 -21.22
C PHE A 161 -26.98 18.06 -22.12
N ILE A 162 -28.17 18.61 -21.83
CA ILE A 162 -29.39 18.32 -22.61
C ILE A 162 -29.32 19.00 -23.98
N ALA A 163 -28.82 20.24 -24.04
CA ALA A 163 -28.62 20.96 -25.30
C ALA A 163 -27.67 20.21 -26.25
N MET A 164 -26.60 19.61 -25.72
CA MET A 164 -25.70 18.77 -26.52
C MET A 164 -26.41 17.55 -27.10
N ILE A 165 -27.25 16.85 -26.32
CA ILE A 165 -28.03 15.71 -26.83
C ILE A 165 -29.03 16.15 -27.91
N GLN A 166 -29.71 17.28 -27.71
CA GLN A 166 -30.67 17.84 -28.67
C GLN A 166 -30.03 18.23 -30.00
N SER A 167 -28.73 18.56 -30.01
CA SER A 167 -27.96 18.81 -31.24
C SER A 167 -27.65 17.54 -32.06
N GLY A 168 -28.16 16.37 -31.66
CA GLY A 168 -27.95 15.08 -32.33
C GLY A 168 -26.65 14.38 -31.94
N ARG A 169 -25.96 14.83 -30.90
CA ARG A 169 -24.75 14.15 -30.39
C ARG A 169 -25.13 12.97 -29.51
N SER A 170 -24.59 11.80 -29.81
CA SER A 170 -24.69 10.61 -28.96
C SER A 170 -24.08 10.87 -27.58
N VAL A 171 -24.67 10.30 -26.53
CA VAL A 171 -24.15 10.36 -25.15
C VAL A 171 -22.70 9.86 -25.07
N MET A 172 -22.38 8.77 -25.78
CA MET A 172 -21.04 8.18 -25.78
C MET A 172 -19.96 9.15 -26.27
N ARG A 173 -20.28 10.00 -27.26
CA ARG A 173 -19.35 11.02 -27.77
C ARG A 173 -19.14 12.16 -26.79
N ILE A 174 -20.18 12.54 -26.03
CA ILE A 174 -20.11 13.57 -24.99
C ILE A 174 -19.25 13.08 -23.82
N THR A 175 -19.33 11.78 -23.48
CA THR A 175 -18.60 11.18 -22.36
C THR A 175 -17.20 10.69 -22.72
N MET A 176 -16.87 10.57 -24.00
CA MET A 176 -15.55 10.14 -24.50
C MET A 176 -14.36 10.91 -23.86
N PRO A 177 -14.34 12.25 -23.78
CA PRO A 177 -13.23 12.97 -23.12
C PRO A 177 -13.07 12.62 -21.63
N LEU A 178 -14.16 12.23 -20.94
CA LEU A 178 -14.13 11.81 -19.54
C LEU A 178 -13.54 10.40 -19.40
N ILE A 179 -13.93 9.48 -20.30
CA ILE A 179 -13.36 8.12 -20.39
C ILE A 179 -11.87 8.19 -20.68
N PHE A 180 -11.47 9.03 -21.64
CA PHE A 180 -10.07 9.25 -21.97
C PHE A 180 -9.27 9.78 -20.76
N ALA A 181 -9.83 10.73 -20.00
CA ALA A 181 -9.19 11.20 -18.77
C ALA A 181 -9.02 10.10 -17.72
N GLY A 182 -9.99 9.19 -17.59
CA GLY A 182 -9.90 8.01 -16.72
C GLY A 182 -8.78 7.05 -17.12
N VAL A 183 -8.70 6.72 -18.41
CA VAL A 183 -7.62 5.86 -18.95
C VAL A 183 -6.27 6.53 -18.79
N PHE A 184 -6.18 7.83 -19.05
CA PHE A 184 -4.97 8.63 -18.85
C PHE A 184 -4.47 8.54 -17.40
N LEU A 185 -5.35 8.73 -16.42
CA LEU A 185 -5.01 8.63 -15.00
C LEU A 185 -4.70 7.19 -14.56
N ALA A 186 -5.33 6.18 -15.19
CA ALA A 186 -5.00 4.77 -14.97
C ALA A 186 -3.56 4.47 -15.43
N LEU A 187 -3.13 4.99 -16.58
CA LEU A 187 -1.76 4.79 -17.06
C LEU A 187 -0.72 5.48 -16.17
N ILE A 188 -1.03 6.68 -15.65
CA ILE A 188 -0.18 7.37 -14.65
C ILE A 188 -0.05 6.51 -13.39
N THR A 189 -1.18 6.01 -12.88
CA THR A 189 -1.24 5.14 -11.71
C THR A 189 -0.41 3.87 -11.92
N LEU A 190 -0.52 3.24 -13.10
CA LEU A 190 0.25 2.05 -13.45
C LEU A 190 1.76 2.34 -13.46
N GLY A 191 2.17 3.46 -14.06
CA GLY A 191 3.57 3.87 -14.10
C GLY A 191 4.13 4.07 -12.69
N LEU A 192 3.50 4.91 -11.88
CA LEU A 192 3.95 5.20 -10.51
C LEU A 192 3.95 3.95 -9.60
N ASN A 193 2.96 3.06 -9.74
CA ASN A 193 2.87 1.82 -8.95
C ASN A 193 3.93 0.78 -9.35
N TYR A 194 4.47 0.86 -10.57
CA TYR A 194 5.43 -0.13 -11.07
C TYR A 194 6.65 -0.27 -10.15
N HIS A 195 7.23 0.85 -9.72
CA HIS A 195 8.45 0.85 -8.88
C HIS A 195 8.54 2.02 -7.91
N TRP A 196 8.23 3.25 -8.35
CA TRP A 196 8.51 4.46 -7.56
C TRP A 196 7.68 4.59 -6.29
N ALA A 197 6.36 4.39 -6.37
CA ALA A 197 5.50 4.52 -5.19
C ALA A 197 5.85 3.54 -4.05
N PRO A 198 6.07 2.24 -4.29
CA PRO A 198 6.40 1.31 -3.21
C PRO A 198 7.77 1.54 -2.58
N ILE A 199 8.79 1.92 -3.37
CA ILE A 199 10.08 2.33 -2.79
C ILE A 199 9.90 3.53 -1.89
N ALA A 200 9.15 4.52 -2.37
CA ALA A 200 8.94 5.74 -1.64
C ALA A 200 8.27 5.46 -0.29
N GLU A 201 7.25 4.59 -0.24
CA GLU A 201 6.61 4.16 1.00
C GLU A 201 7.56 3.34 1.90
N GLY A 202 8.47 2.54 1.34
CA GLY A 202 9.49 1.79 2.09
C GLY A 202 10.48 2.72 2.81
N SER A 203 10.97 3.75 2.11
CA SER A 203 11.93 4.72 2.65
C SER A 203 11.39 5.64 3.75
N VAL A 204 10.07 5.62 3.98
CA VAL A 204 9.43 6.44 5.01
C VAL A 204 9.86 6.02 6.42
N ASN A 205 10.02 4.71 6.65
CA ASN A 205 10.42 4.20 7.97
C ASN A 205 11.85 4.62 8.31
N ASP A 206 12.74 4.66 7.31
CA ASP A 206 14.13 5.08 7.48
C ASP A 206 14.22 6.57 7.86
N ILE A 207 13.34 7.39 7.27
CA ILE A 207 13.24 8.83 7.59
C ILE A 207 12.70 9.03 9.02
N LEU A 208 11.75 8.21 9.46
CA LEU A 208 11.22 8.27 10.84
C LEU A 208 12.27 7.80 11.86
N ALA A 209 12.99 6.71 11.58
CA ALA A 209 14.08 6.23 12.42
C ALA A 209 15.20 7.28 12.55
N GLU A 210 15.53 7.97 11.47
CA GLU A 210 16.47 9.12 11.47
C GLU A 210 15.96 10.28 12.34
N ALA A 211 14.64 10.55 12.32
CA ALA A 211 14.03 11.61 13.12
C ALA A 211 14.05 11.33 14.63
N GLU A 212 13.87 10.05 15.01
CA GLU A 212 13.89 9.57 16.40
C GLU A 212 15.32 9.43 16.96
N GLY A 213 16.36 9.63 16.14
CA GLY A 213 17.77 9.51 16.55
C GLY A 213 18.23 8.07 16.76
N LYS A 214 17.49 7.08 16.27
CA LYS A 214 17.92 5.67 16.24
C LYS A 214 19.07 5.52 15.22
N PRO A 215 20.09 4.68 15.50
CA PRO A 215 21.13 4.39 14.52
C PRO A 215 20.46 3.84 13.24
N LYS A 216 20.93 4.31 12.08
CA LYS A 216 20.40 3.84 10.80
C LYS A 216 20.83 2.39 10.58
N THR A 217 19.89 1.48 10.76
CA THR A 217 20.05 0.08 10.38
C THR A 217 19.08 -0.20 9.23
N ASP A 218 19.60 -0.69 8.11
CA ASP A 218 18.82 -1.05 6.91
C ASP A 218 17.93 -2.28 7.20
N ALA A 219 18.38 -3.16 8.10
CA ALA A 219 17.57 -4.23 8.69
C ALA A 219 18.17 -4.76 10.01
N ASP A 220 17.31 -5.10 10.98
CA ASP A 220 17.69 -5.74 12.25
C ASP A 220 17.24 -7.21 12.25
N ASN A 221 18.10 -8.11 12.75
CA ASN A 221 17.83 -9.53 12.95
C ASN A 221 17.22 -10.23 11.70
N VAL A 222 17.89 -10.11 10.55
CA VAL A 222 17.38 -10.72 9.32
C VAL A 222 17.72 -12.20 9.29
N LEU A 223 16.70 -13.00 9.02
CA LEU A 223 16.82 -14.42 8.77
C LEU A 223 16.67 -14.69 7.28
N PHE A 224 17.75 -15.06 6.62
CA PHE A 224 17.73 -15.49 5.22
C PHE A 224 18.07 -16.97 5.11
N ARG A 225 17.27 -17.73 4.38
CA ARG A 225 17.55 -19.15 4.13
C ARG A 225 17.77 -19.38 2.65
N ASN A 226 18.98 -19.81 2.29
CA ASN A 226 19.26 -20.35 0.97
C ASN A 226 19.03 -21.87 1.00
N PRO A 227 17.99 -22.41 0.33
CA PRO A 227 17.75 -23.84 0.28
C PRO A 227 18.71 -24.57 -0.66
N GLU A 228 19.28 -23.93 -1.69
CA GLU A 228 20.18 -24.59 -2.64
C GLU A 228 21.44 -25.07 -1.93
N ASN A 229 22.00 -24.19 -1.11
CA ASN A 229 23.18 -24.49 -0.30
C ASN A 229 22.82 -25.00 1.11
N ARG A 230 21.52 -25.08 1.46
CA ARG A 230 20.98 -25.38 2.80
C ARG A 230 21.61 -24.54 3.91
N ARG A 231 21.88 -23.27 3.63
CA ARG A 231 22.47 -22.32 4.56
C ARG A 231 21.39 -21.41 5.12
N LEU A 232 21.42 -21.23 6.43
CA LEU A 232 20.61 -20.28 7.16
C LEU A 232 21.53 -19.16 7.64
N TRP A 233 21.28 -17.97 7.16
CA TRP A 233 21.93 -16.74 7.57
C TRP A 233 21.05 -16.04 8.58
N GLN A 234 21.61 -15.72 9.73
CA GLN A 234 21.05 -14.83 10.72
C GLN A 234 22.02 -13.67 10.88
N ILE A 235 21.55 -12.45 10.66
CA ILE A 235 22.39 -11.25 10.76
C ILE A 235 21.79 -10.34 11.81
N GLY A 236 22.56 -9.97 12.83
CA GLY A 236 22.13 -9.11 13.93
C GLY A 236 21.78 -7.70 13.47
N SER A 237 22.67 -7.02 12.74
CA SER A 237 22.40 -5.67 12.23
C SER A 237 23.08 -5.38 10.87
N PHE A 238 22.35 -4.67 10.00
CA PHE A 238 22.85 -4.14 8.73
C PHE A 238 23.05 -2.62 8.81
N PRO A 239 24.26 -2.10 8.99
CA PRO A 239 24.47 -0.65 9.01
C PRO A 239 24.17 0.00 7.65
N ASP A 240 23.49 1.16 7.66
CA ASP A 240 23.02 1.91 6.46
C ASP A 240 24.13 2.34 5.48
N ASP A 241 25.40 2.38 5.92
CA ASP A 241 26.55 2.62 5.03
C ASP A 241 27.31 1.32 4.67
N TYR A 242 26.64 0.17 4.66
CA TYR A 242 27.25 -1.08 4.17
C TYR A 242 27.87 -0.89 2.78
N GLU A 243 27.20 -0.12 1.94
CA GLU A 243 27.68 0.25 0.61
C GLU A 243 29.01 1.02 0.60
N LYS A 244 29.29 1.81 1.64
CA LYS A 244 30.51 2.62 1.78
C LYS A 244 31.59 1.92 2.62
N GLY A 245 31.42 0.62 2.89
CA GLY A 245 32.44 -0.22 3.53
C GLY A 245 32.24 -0.47 5.03
N LYS A 246 31.05 -0.20 5.61
CA LYS A 246 30.73 -0.70 6.96
C LYS A 246 30.47 -2.20 6.89
N SER A 247 31.05 -2.96 7.82
CA SER A 247 30.85 -4.41 7.91
C SER A 247 29.51 -4.74 8.57
N LEU A 248 28.89 -5.86 8.18
CA LEU A 248 27.76 -6.45 8.90
C LEU A 248 28.19 -6.80 10.31
N GLU A 249 27.29 -6.68 11.28
CA GLU A 249 27.57 -7.08 12.67
C GLU A 249 26.75 -8.32 13.05
N ASP A 250 27.38 -9.19 13.84
CA ASP A 250 26.77 -10.40 14.41
C ASP A 250 26.16 -11.32 13.33
N VAL A 251 27.03 -11.88 12.50
CA VAL A 251 26.63 -12.77 11.40
C VAL A 251 26.79 -14.21 11.82
N GLU A 252 25.70 -14.96 11.73
CA GLU A 252 25.67 -16.39 11.95
C GLU A 252 25.19 -17.12 10.69
N VAL A 253 26.00 -18.06 10.21
CA VAL A 253 25.69 -18.93 9.07
C VAL A 253 25.66 -20.37 9.54
N THR A 254 24.47 -20.95 9.56
CA THR A 254 24.25 -22.35 9.88
C THR A 254 24.03 -23.15 8.60
N THR A 255 24.91 -24.11 8.34
CA THR A 255 24.77 -25.07 7.22
C THR A 255 24.14 -26.36 7.73
N THR A 256 23.08 -26.79 7.05
CA THR A 256 22.35 -28.01 7.38
C THR A 256 22.64 -29.11 6.35
N ARG A 257 22.80 -30.36 6.81
CA ARG A 257 22.93 -31.56 5.96
C ARG A 257 21.57 -31.96 5.36
N ALA A 258 21.58 -32.86 4.37
CA ALA A 258 20.38 -33.37 3.69
C ALA A 258 19.32 -33.99 4.64
N ASP A 259 19.75 -34.54 5.77
CA ASP A 259 18.94 -35.16 6.82
C ASP A 259 18.35 -34.15 7.83
N ARG A 260 18.54 -32.84 7.59
CA ARG A 260 18.18 -31.73 8.49
C ARG A 260 19.01 -31.64 9.78
N THR A 261 20.10 -32.41 9.89
CA THR A 261 21.06 -32.24 10.99
C THR A 261 22.03 -31.09 10.71
N LEU A 262 22.53 -30.48 11.77
CA LEU A 262 23.43 -29.33 11.67
C LEU A 262 24.83 -29.82 11.28
N GLU A 263 25.41 -29.28 10.21
CA GLU A 263 26.72 -29.69 9.68
C GLU A 263 27.81 -28.74 10.16
N SER A 264 27.58 -27.43 9.97
CA SER A 264 28.48 -26.40 10.46
C SER A 264 27.73 -25.15 10.88
N ARG A 265 28.29 -24.42 11.84
CA ARG A 265 27.84 -23.07 12.21
C ARG A 265 29.06 -22.16 12.24
N LEU A 266 29.02 -21.12 11.43
CA LEU A 266 29.98 -20.03 11.39
C LEU A 266 29.36 -18.84 12.09
N SER A 267 29.97 -18.37 13.18
CA SER A 267 29.58 -17.14 13.86
C SER A 267 30.72 -16.15 13.72
N ALA A 268 30.44 -14.95 13.22
CA ALA A 268 31.43 -13.91 13.01
C ALA A 268 30.92 -12.59 13.57
N LYS A 269 31.80 -11.87 14.25
CA LYS A 269 31.45 -10.56 14.82
C LYS A 269 31.24 -9.51 13.74
N ARG A 270 32.07 -9.53 12.69
CA ARG A 270 31.95 -8.64 11.54
C ARG A 270 32.09 -9.39 10.22
N ALA A 271 31.30 -9.04 9.22
CA ALA A 271 31.43 -9.57 7.86
C ALA A 271 31.47 -8.44 6.82
N SER A 272 32.45 -8.46 5.93
CA SER A 272 32.56 -7.55 4.80
C SER A 272 32.51 -8.33 3.48
N TRP A 273 31.90 -7.73 2.46
CA TRP A 273 31.85 -8.30 1.12
C TRP A 273 32.65 -7.43 0.16
N ASN A 274 33.63 -8.02 -0.52
CA ASN A 274 34.37 -7.31 -1.55
C ASN A 274 33.63 -7.40 -2.89
N ARG A 275 33.25 -6.24 -3.44
CA ARG A 275 32.50 -6.13 -4.70
C ARG A 275 33.32 -6.57 -5.93
N GLU A 276 34.64 -6.37 -5.92
CA GLU A 276 35.50 -6.65 -7.08
C GLU A 276 35.77 -8.14 -7.25
N ASN A 277 36.02 -8.84 -6.14
CA ASN A 277 36.39 -10.26 -6.16
C ASN A 277 35.22 -11.21 -5.86
N ARG A 278 34.06 -10.68 -5.41
CA ARG A 278 32.91 -11.48 -4.91
C ARG A 278 33.33 -12.42 -3.78
N GLU A 279 34.03 -11.87 -2.79
CA GLU A 279 34.55 -12.65 -1.66
C GLU A 279 33.98 -12.13 -0.34
N TRP A 280 33.53 -13.05 0.51
CA TRP A 280 33.12 -12.76 1.88
C TRP A 280 34.35 -12.81 2.78
N SER A 281 34.58 -11.74 3.55
CA SER A 281 35.62 -11.66 4.56
C SER A 281 34.97 -11.55 5.94
N PHE A 282 35.19 -12.57 6.77
CA PHE A 282 34.68 -12.63 8.14
C PHE A 282 35.80 -12.29 9.13
N GLU A 283 35.57 -11.32 10.00
CA GLU A 283 36.48 -10.95 11.09
C GLU A 283 36.04 -11.64 12.39
N GLU A 284 37.02 -12.24 13.07
CA GLU A 284 36.82 -13.08 14.26
C GLU A 284 35.81 -14.24 14.04
N PRO A 285 35.97 -15.09 13.00
CA PRO A 285 35.04 -16.19 12.77
C PRO A 285 35.33 -17.36 13.71
N LEU A 286 34.28 -17.79 14.40
CA LEU A 286 34.16 -19.03 15.13
C LEU A 286 33.46 -20.05 14.22
N VAL A 287 34.21 -21.04 13.71
CA VAL A 287 33.65 -22.12 12.90
C VAL A 287 33.48 -23.34 13.78
N SER A 288 32.24 -23.84 13.86
CA SER A 288 31.89 -25.04 14.61
C SER A 288 31.42 -26.13 13.66
N HIS A 289 32.10 -27.27 13.68
CA HIS A 289 31.73 -28.46 12.90
C HIS A 289 31.04 -29.48 13.79
N PHE A 290 29.92 -30.00 13.31
CA PHE A 290 29.09 -30.96 14.04
C PHE A 290 29.03 -32.25 13.24
N SER A 291 29.59 -33.32 13.81
CA SER A 291 29.46 -34.68 13.28
C SER A 291 28.45 -35.44 14.15
N PRO A 292 27.57 -36.28 13.58
CA PRO A 292 26.78 -37.21 14.37
C PRO A 292 27.78 -38.08 15.18
N ASP A 293 27.64 -38.12 16.50
CA ASP A 293 28.42 -38.93 17.44
C ASP A 293 29.78 -38.40 17.92
N GLU A 294 30.22 -37.20 17.51
CA GLU A 294 31.44 -36.56 18.05
C GLU A 294 31.14 -35.21 18.72
N PRO A 295 31.90 -34.81 19.76
CA PRO A 295 31.74 -33.48 20.35
C PRO A 295 32.04 -32.38 19.30
N PRO A 296 31.33 -31.25 19.34
CA PRO A 296 31.51 -30.18 18.38
C PRO A 296 32.94 -29.62 18.43
N VAL A 297 33.57 -29.54 17.26
CA VAL A 297 34.92 -28.99 17.12
C VAL A 297 34.80 -27.50 16.82
N PHE A 298 35.28 -26.68 17.75
CA PHE A 298 35.33 -25.22 17.60
C PHE A 298 36.70 -24.79 17.10
N THR A 299 36.74 -24.18 15.92
CA THR A 299 37.96 -23.62 15.33
C THR A 299 37.87 -22.10 15.36
N ASN A 300 38.74 -21.47 16.16
CA ASN A 300 38.89 -20.03 16.21
C ASN A 300 39.94 -19.59 15.19
N HIS A 301 39.56 -18.70 14.29
CA HIS A 301 40.51 -18.06 13.38
C HIS A 301 40.82 -16.64 13.84
N ALA A 302 42.09 -16.36 14.13
CA ALA A 302 42.53 -15.00 14.50
C ALA A 302 42.70 -14.07 13.29
N ALA A 303 42.86 -14.64 12.09
CA ALA A 303 42.93 -13.91 10.83
C ALA A 303 41.55 -13.90 10.13
N PRO A 304 41.25 -12.87 9.32
CA PRO A 304 39.99 -12.80 8.59
C PRO A 304 39.84 -14.00 7.65
N LEU A 305 38.73 -14.72 7.78
CA LEU A 305 38.42 -15.86 6.91
C LEU A 305 37.80 -15.34 5.62
N VAL A 306 38.50 -15.53 4.51
CA VAL A 306 38.02 -15.15 3.18
C VAL A 306 37.43 -16.38 2.49
N ILE A 307 36.14 -16.32 2.17
CA ILE A 307 35.41 -17.38 1.47
C ILE A 307 35.00 -16.89 0.09
N LYS A 308 35.38 -17.64 -0.95
CA LYS A 308 35.16 -17.29 -2.36
C LYS A 308 33.98 -18.00 -3.02
N ASP A 309 33.53 -19.12 -2.46
CA ASP A 309 32.58 -20.04 -3.11
C ASP A 309 31.11 -19.80 -2.72
N TRP A 310 30.81 -18.67 -2.10
CA TRP A 310 29.46 -18.35 -1.63
C TRP A 310 28.75 -17.47 -2.66
N SER A 311 27.68 -18.02 -3.25
CA SER A 311 26.88 -17.34 -4.27
C SER A 311 25.95 -16.27 -3.70
N GLU A 312 25.73 -16.28 -2.38
CA GLU A 312 24.84 -15.35 -1.71
C GLU A 312 25.43 -13.93 -1.67
N THR A 313 24.67 -12.95 -2.15
CA THR A 313 25.06 -11.54 -2.09
C THR A 313 24.50 -10.85 -0.85
N PRO A 314 25.15 -9.80 -0.34
CA PRO A 314 24.62 -9.02 0.80
C PRO A 314 23.21 -8.48 0.55
N TRP A 315 22.91 -8.10 -0.69
CA TRP A 315 21.60 -7.60 -1.10
C TRP A 315 20.50 -8.67 -1.04
N GLN A 316 20.83 -9.93 -1.36
CA GLN A 316 19.92 -11.07 -1.16
C GLN A 316 19.61 -11.31 0.32
N LEU A 317 20.51 -10.92 1.23
CA LEU A 317 20.31 -11.03 2.67
C LEU A 317 19.42 -9.91 3.25
N ILE A 318 19.39 -8.72 2.63
CA ILE A 318 18.63 -7.54 3.13
C ILE A 318 17.15 -7.62 2.73
N LYS A 319 16.85 -7.99 1.49
CA LYS A 319 15.47 -8.02 0.96
C LYS A 319 14.45 -8.96 1.65
N PRO A 320 14.81 -10.11 2.25
CA PRO A 320 13.85 -10.99 2.93
C PRO A 320 13.16 -10.34 4.13
N GLY A 321 13.71 -9.25 4.66
CA GLY A 321 13.08 -8.45 5.71
C GLY A 321 12.06 -7.42 5.23
N LEU A 322 12.01 -7.09 3.93
CA LEU A 322 11.06 -6.09 3.41
C LEU A 322 9.68 -6.69 3.22
N GLU A 323 8.69 -6.11 3.91
CA GLU A 323 7.29 -6.48 3.74
C GLU A 323 6.83 -6.34 2.28
N ALA A 324 5.96 -7.25 1.82
CA ALA A 324 5.42 -7.28 0.46
C ALA A 324 4.88 -5.91 -0.02
N LYS A 325 4.34 -5.11 0.90
CA LYS A 325 3.76 -3.78 0.61
C LYS A 325 4.77 -2.76 0.07
N TYR A 326 6.07 -2.91 0.36
CA TYR A 326 7.14 -2.02 -0.09
C TYR A 326 7.84 -2.50 -1.38
N LEU A 327 7.49 -3.69 -1.88
CA LEU A 327 8.11 -4.25 -3.09
C LEU A 327 7.33 -3.86 -4.34
N GLY A 328 8.00 -3.28 -5.34
CA GLY A 328 7.42 -2.99 -6.66
C GLY A 328 7.06 -4.24 -7.46
N ILE A 329 6.42 -4.07 -8.62
CA ILE A 329 6.04 -5.19 -9.49
C ILE A 329 7.27 -6.01 -9.95
N PRO A 330 8.39 -5.40 -10.35
CA PRO A 330 9.60 -6.15 -10.72
C PRO A 330 10.14 -6.97 -9.56
N ASP A 331 10.23 -6.37 -8.38
CA ASP A 331 10.78 -7.02 -7.20
C ASP A 331 9.87 -8.17 -6.72
N LEU A 332 8.54 -7.96 -6.71
CA LEU A 332 7.56 -9.02 -6.42
C LEU A 332 7.63 -10.18 -7.42
N THR A 333 7.79 -9.90 -8.70
CA THR A 333 7.88 -10.93 -9.74
C THR A 333 9.17 -11.73 -9.60
N SER A 334 10.30 -11.05 -9.36
CA SER A 334 11.58 -11.71 -9.08
C SER A 334 11.52 -12.58 -7.83
N TRP A 335 10.86 -12.09 -6.77
CA TRP A 335 10.67 -12.81 -5.52
C TRP A 335 9.78 -14.03 -5.71
N LEU A 336 8.62 -13.90 -6.38
CA LEU A 336 7.70 -15.02 -6.63
C LEU A 336 8.33 -16.10 -7.49
N ASN A 337 9.08 -15.71 -8.53
CA ASN A 337 9.80 -16.66 -9.39
C ASN A 337 10.94 -17.36 -8.62
N GLY A 338 11.66 -16.64 -7.76
CA GLY A 338 12.69 -17.21 -6.89
C GLY A 338 12.12 -18.17 -5.85
N SER A 339 11.12 -17.73 -5.09
CA SER A 339 10.45 -18.50 -4.04
C SER A 339 9.73 -19.74 -4.57
N SER A 340 9.16 -19.70 -5.78
CA SER A 340 8.50 -20.85 -6.40
C SER A 340 9.41 -22.07 -6.58
N LYS A 341 10.72 -21.86 -6.68
CA LYS A 341 11.74 -22.92 -6.81
C LYS A 341 12.25 -23.43 -5.45
N VAL A 342 12.03 -22.67 -4.37
CA VAL A 342 12.93 -22.63 -3.21
C VAL A 342 12.22 -22.94 -1.89
N THR A 343 10.92 -22.66 -1.72
CA THR A 343 10.31 -22.69 -0.37
C THR A 343 9.07 -23.57 -0.22
N GLN A 344 9.20 -24.59 0.63
CA GLN A 344 8.10 -25.28 1.34
C GLN A 344 7.72 -24.56 2.67
N PHE A 345 8.38 -23.45 3.02
CA PHE A 345 8.30 -22.83 4.37
C PHE A 345 8.03 -21.31 4.41
N ALA A 346 8.09 -20.58 3.29
CA ALA A 346 7.72 -19.16 3.24
C ALA A 346 6.32 -19.04 2.65
N ASP A 347 5.38 -18.44 3.39
CA ASP A 347 4.03 -18.23 2.88
C ASP A 347 4.07 -17.24 1.70
N SER A 348 3.76 -17.74 0.51
CA SER A 348 3.76 -16.97 -0.73
C SER A 348 2.46 -16.18 -0.91
N ALA A 349 1.42 -16.47 -0.12
CA ALA A 349 0.11 -15.84 -0.22
C ALA A 349 0.13 -14.29 -0.10
N PRO A 350 0.83 -13.66 0.87
CA PRO A 350 0.84 -12.20 0.98
C PRO A 350 1.49 -11.51 -0.23
N TYR A 351 2.56 -12.07 -0.77
CA TYR A 351 3.27 -11.53 -1.93
C TYR A 351 2.44 -11.66 -3.22
N LEU A 352 1.78 -12.80 -3.41
CA LEU A 352 0.89 -13.02 -4.56
C LEU A 352 -0.32 -12.08 -4.50
N THR A 353 -0.92 -11.93 -3.32
CA THR A 353 -2.04 -10.99 -3.10
C THR A 353 -1.64 -9.56 -3.43
N GLN A 354 -0.45 -9.15 -2.97
CA GLN A 354 0.07 -7.81 -3.25
C GLN A 354 0.35 -7.61 -4.74
N TRP A 355 0.87 -8.61 -5.44
CA TRP A 355 1.08 -8.55 -6.89
C TRP A 355 -0.24 -8.29 -7.65
N HIS A 356 -1.30 -9.02 -7.30
CA HIS A 356 -2.63 -8.78 -7.86
C HIS A 356 -3.20 -7.41 -7.49
N TYR A 357 -3.01 -6.96 -6.25
CA TYR A 357 -3.43 -5.64 -5.80
C TYR A 357 -2.80 -4.52 -6.63
N ARG A 358 -1.51 -4.63 -6.95
CA ARG A 358 -0.81 -3.62 -7.77
C ARG A 358 -1.36 -3.51 -9.19
N ILE A 359 -1.75 -4.63 -9.79
CA ILE A 359 -2.36 -4.66 -11.14
C ILE A 359 -3.81 -4.15 -11.09
N ALA A 360 -4.54 -4.42 -10.00
CA ALA A 360 -5.92 -3.96 -9.83
C ALA A 360 -6.04 -2.45 -9.55
N LEU A 361 -5.01 -1.82 -8.97
CA LEU A 361 -5.07 -0.41 -8.59
C LEU A 361 -5.32 0.53 -9.79
N PRO A 362 -4.60 0.43 -10.93
CA PRO A 362 -4.90 1.21 -12.14
C PRO A 362 -6.31 0.94 -12.71
N LEU A 363 -6.76 -0.31 -12.65
CA LEU A 363 -8.09 -0.71 -13.13
C LEU A 363 -9.20 0.00 -12.33
N SER A 364 -8.96 0.30 -11.05
CA SER A 364 -9.90 1.05 -10.22
C SER A 364 -10.25 2.42 -10.82
N CYS A 365 -9.30 3.14 -11.43
CA CYS A 365 -9.58 4.41 -12.10
C CYS A 365 -10.55 4.24 -13.28
N VAL A 366 -10.35 3.19 -14.09
CA VAL A 366 -11.21 2.89 -15.25
C VAL A 366 -12.62 2.51 -14.79
N VAL A 367 -12.72 1.63 -13.79
CA VAL A 367 -13.99 1.22 -13.19
C VAL A 367 -14.71 2.42 -12.59
N THR A 368 -14.00 3.29 -11.88
CA THR A 368 -14.57 4.52 -11.33
C THR A 368 -15.17 5.40 -12.42
N VAL A 369 -14.51 5.60 -13.56
CA VAL A 369 -15.10 6.40 -14.65
C VAL A 369 -16.32 5.74 -15.26
N LEU A 370 -16.25 4.42 -15.47
CA LEU A 370 -17.37 3.64 -16.02
C LEU A 370 -18.60 3.69 -15.10
N LEU A 371 -18.40 3.71 -13.78
CA LEU A 371 -19.46 3.83 -12.79
C LEU A 371 -19.95 5.27 -12.64
N ALA A 372 -19.03 6.24 -12.56
CA ALA A 372 -19.34 7.64 -12.32
C ALA A 372 -20.08 8.30 -13.49
N THR A 373 -19.77 7.91 -14.72
CA THR A 373 -20.38 8.48 -15.94
C THR A 373 -21.91 8.30 -15.99
N PRO A 374 -22.47 7.08 -15.91
CA PRO A 374 -23.93 6.90 -15.90
C PRO A 374 -24.57 7.46 -14.63
N LEU A 375 -23.88 7.39 -13.48
CA LEU A 375 -24.35 8.00 -12.22
C LEU A 375 -24.50 9.51 -12.38
N GLY A 376 -23.48 10.19 -12.88
CA GLY A 376 -23.49 11.64 -13.05
C GLY A 376 -24.63 12.09 -13.98
N ILE A 377 -24.87 11.37 -15.07
CA ILE A 377 -25.95 11.68 -16.03
C ILE A 377 -27.33 11.44 -15.41
N HIS A 378 -27.51 10.32 -14.71
CA HIS A 378 -28.81 9.94 -14.18
C HIS A 378 -29.19 10.77 -12.94
N PHE A 379 -28.25 10.99 -12.02
CA PHE A 379 -28.51 11.71 -10.77
C PHE A 379 -28.59 13.22 -10.95
N SER A 380 -27.91 13.80 -11.94
CA SER A 380 -28.05 15.24 -12.20
C SER A 380 -29.44 15.65 -12.69
N ARG A 381 -30.21 14.71 -13.23
CA ARG A 381 -31.60 14.94 -13.70
C ARG A 381 -32.60 15.15 -12.55
N ARG A 382 -32.30 14.71 -11.32
CA ARG A 382 -33.19 14.83 -10.14
C ARG A 382 -32.84 16.02 -9.23
N GLY A 383 -31.99 16.93 -9.69
CA GLY A 383 -31.46 18.05 -8.92
C GLY A 383 -29.94 17.99 -8.82
N ALA A 384 -29.29 19.15 -8.67
CA ALA A 384 -27.84 19.27 -8.63
C ALA A 384 -27.23 18.18 -7.71
N GLY A 385 -26.22 17.47 -8.23
CA GLY A 385 -25.67 16.21 -7.72
C GLY A 385 -25.14 16.17 -6.28
N GLY A 386 -25.50 17.13 -5.42
CA GLY A 386 -25.34 17.07 -3.98
C GLY A 386 -26.29 16.08 -3.30
N GLY A 387 -27.42 15.71 -3.90
CA GLY A 387 -28.42 14.87 -3.23
C GLY A 387 -27.93 13.48 -2.80
N VAL A 388 -27.02 12.85 -3.54
CA VAL A 388 -26.50 11.51 -3.20
C VAL A 388 -25.26 11.60 -2.33
N PHE A 389 -24.30 12.47 -2.64
CA PHE A 389 -23.11 12.66 -1.80
C PHE A 389 -23.47 13.17 -0.40
N VAL A 390 -24.40 14.14 -0.32
CA VAL A 390 -24.91 14.63 0.97
C VAL A 390 -25.74 13.54 1.67
N ARG A 391 -26.48 12.69 0.94
CA ARG A 391 -27.24 11.61 1.57
C ARG A 391 -26.35 10.45 2.04
N SER A 392 -25.31 10.08 1.30
CA SER A 392 -24.34 9.04 1.69
C SER A 392 -23.43 9.51 2.81
N VAL A 393 -22.98 10.77 2.78
CA VAL A 393 -22.21 11.37 3.87
C VAL A 393 -23.08 11.55 5.11
N ARG A 394 -24.34 11.99 4.99
CA ARG A 394 -25.27 12.03 6.14
C ARG A 394 -25.60 10.64 6.67
N LEU A 395 -25.71 9.63 5.81
CA LEU A 395 -25.95 8.25 6.25
C LEU A 395 -24.73 7.67 6.98
N GLY A 396 -23.52 7.94 6.46
CA GLY A 396 -22.27 7.56 7.09
C GLY A 396 -22.05 8.28 8.43
N ALA A 397 -22.30 9.59 8.50
CA ALA A 397 -22.26 10.36 9.74
C ALA A 397 -23.32 9.88 10.75
N ALA A 398 -24.52 9.52 10.28
CA ALA A 398 -25.57 8.95 11.12
C ALA A 398 -25.19 7.56 11.65
N GLN A 399 -24.59 6.70 10.82
CA GLN A 399 -24.08 5.39 11.24
C GLN A 399 -22.94 5.52 12.25
N HIS A 400 -22.03 6.48 12.05
CA HIS A 400 -20.93 6.73 12.96
C HIS A 400 -21.44 7.27 14.31
N ALA A 401 -22.41 8.20 14.30
CA ALA A 401 -23.06 8.73 15.50
C ALA A 401 -23.87 7.64 16.26
N LEU A 402 -24.56 6.77 15.53
CA LEU A 402 -25.25 5.60 16.09
C LEU A 402 -24.28 4.58 16.68
N SER A 403 -23.11 4.40 16.06
CA SER A 403 -22.08 3.49 16.56
C SER A 403 -21.36 4.01 17.80
N SER A 404 -21.14 5.34 17.90
CA SER A 404 -20.58 5.97 19.09
C SER A 404 -21.57 5.94 20.26
N ASP A 405 -22.87 6.15 20.00
CA ASP A 405 -23.92 6.05 21.04
C ASP A 405 -24.15 4.60 21.50
N ARG A 406 -23.93 3.61 20.63
CA ARG A 406 -24.00 2.19 21.01
C ARG A 406 -22.82 1.79 21.88
N ARG A 407 -21.60 2.23 21.53
CA ARG A 407 -20.38 1.99 22.30
C ARG A 407 -20.42 2.65 23.70
N SER A 408 -21.06 3.81 23.85
CA SER A 408 -21.28 4.45 25.16
C SER A 408 -22.35 3.74 26.01
N ARG A 409 -23.44 3.22 25.40
CA ARG A 409 -24.46 2.42 26.11
C ARG A 409 -23.92 1.05 26.55
N ASP A 410 -23.09 0.42 25.75
CA ASP A 410 -22.48 -0.89 26.07
C ASP A 410 -21.49 -0.78 27.24
N ALA A 411 -20.74 0.33 27.33
CA ALA A 411 -19.89 0.63 28.50
C ALA A 411 -20.72 0.82 29.79
N LEU A 412 -21.87 1.50 29.70
CA LEU A 412 -22.78 1.71 30.82
C LEU A 412 -23.45 0.40 31.29
N PHE A 413 -23.79 -0.49 30.35
CA PHE A 413 -24.34 -1.82 30.63
C PHE A 413 -23.31 -2.74 31.30
N HIS A 414 -22.05 -2.70 30.86
CA HIS A 414 -20.98 -3.51 31.43
C HIS A 414 -20.66 -3.11 32.87
N ASP A 415 -20.71 -1.82 33.21
CA ASP A 415 -20.53 -1.36 34.59
C ASP A 415 -21.73 -1.68 35.49
N ARG A 416 -22.97 -1.59 35.00
CA ARG A 416 -24.15 -2.06 35.73
C ARG A 416 -24.15 -3.57 35.94
N ALA A 417 -23.70 -4.35 34.97
CA ALA A 417 -23.55 -5.79 35.10
C ALA A 417 -22.47 -6.16 36.14
N ARG A 418 -21.32 -5.48 36.14
CA ARG A 418 -20.28 -5.67 37.17
C ARG A 418 -20.71 -5.20 38.55
N ALA A 419 -21.59 -4.22 38.65
CA ALA A 419 -22.20 -3.81 39.92
C ALA A 419 -23.19 -4.87 40.45
N LEU A 420 -24.01 -5.44 39.57
CA LEU A 420 -24.94 -6.52 39.91
C LEU A 420 -24.23 -7.82 40.30
N VAL A 421 -23.17 -8.20 39.59
CA VAL A 421 -22.37 -9.39 39.93
C VAL A 421 -21.65 -9.21 41.27
N ARG A 422 -21.12 -8.01 41.56
CA ARG A 422 -20.54 -7.69 42.89
C ARG A 422 -21.57 -7.63 44.01
N ALA A 423 -22.83 -7.29 43.71
CA ALA A 423 -23.92 -7.35 44.67
C ALA A 423 -24.37 -8.80 44.92
N ALA A 424 -24.41 -9.64 43.88
CA ALA A 424 -24.77 -11.05 43.97
C ALA A 424 -23.70 -11.88 44.70
N SER A 425 -22.41 -11.61 44.47
CA SER A 425 -21.31 -12.30 45.16
C SER A 425 -21.31 -12.05 46.67
N ARG A 426 -21.67 -10.83 47.11
CA ARG A 426 -21.84 -10.52 48.55
C ARG A 426 -23.04 -11.22 49.19
N PHE A 427 -24.00 -11.68 48.39
CA PHE A 427 -25.17 -12.41 48.88
C PHE A 427 -24.88 -13.91 49.05
N LEU A 428 -23.93 -14.45 48.30
CA LEU A 428 -23.48 -15.84 48.35
C LEU A 428 -22.50 -16.14 49.50
N ASP A 429 -21.84 -15.13 50.07
CA ASP A 429 -20.90 -15.28 51.21
C ASP A 429 -21.58 -15.30 52.59
N ARG A 430 -22.93 -15.39 52.66
CA ARG A 430 -23.61 -15.59 53.95
C ARG A 430 -23.65 -17.08 54.29
N PRO A 431 -23.12 -17.51 55.45
CA PRO A 431 -23.21 -18.92 55.86
C PRO A 431 -24.68 -19.31 56.10
N LEU A 432 -25.10 -20.40 55.46
CA LEU A 432 -26.45 -20.97 55.57
C LEU A 432 -26.66 -21.61 56.97
N PRO A 433 -27.85 -21.46 57.60
CA PRO A 433 -28.16 -22.13 58.84
C PRO A 433 -28.55 -23.61 58.60
N GLU A 434 -28.05 -24.46 59.48
CA GLU A 434 -28.21 -25.92 59.50
C GLU A 434 -29.65 -26.34 59.87
N ARG A 435 -30.36 -27.13 59.03
CA ARG A 435 -31.63 -27.80 59.40
C ARG A 435 -31.92 -29.14 58.69
N ASP A 436 -31.84 -30.21 59.48
CA ASP A 436 -32.71 -31.39 59.70
C ASP A 436 -33.47 -32.08 58.53
N PRO A 437 -33.31 -33.41 58.30
CA PRO A 437 -33.93 -34.11 57.17
C PRO A 437 -35.19 -34.89 57.59
N ARG A 438 -36.38 -34.27 57.53
CA ARG A 438 -37.66 -35.00 57.44
C ARG A 438 -38.72 -34.18 56.70
N HIS A 439 -38.73 -34.25 55.37
CA HIS A 439 -39.95 -34.24 54.54
C HIS A 439 -39.57 -34.45 53.07
N GLN A 440 -39.36 -35.72 52.69
CA GLN A 440 -39.62 -36.14 51.31
C GLN A 440 -41.11 -36.37 51.17
N ARG A 441 -41.75 -35.70 50.18
CA ARG A 441 -42.85 -36.25 49.38
C ARG A 441 -43.27 -35.24 48.31
N GLY A 442 -43.15 -35.67 47.05
CA GLY A 442 -44.12 -35.33 46.02
C GLY A 442 -43.61 -34.50 44.85
N ALA A 443 -43.73 -35.11 43.66
CA ALA A 443 -43.80 -34.51 42.33
C ALA A 443 -42.49 -34.07 41.67
N PHE A 444 -41.73 -35.06 41.20
CA PHE A 444 -40.96 -34.96 39.97
C PHE A 444 -41.80 -35.55 38.82
N PHE A 445 -41.64 -34.97 37.63
CA PHE A 445 -42.19 -35.36 36.31
C PHE A 445 -43.62 -34.96 35.92
N GLN A 446 -43.72 -33.94 35.05
CA GLN A 446 -44.41 -34.14 33.76
C GLN A 446 -43.91 -33.16 32.70
N ALA A 447 -43.40 -33.73 31.61
CA ALA A 447 -43.04 -33.06 30.37
C ALA A 447 -44.30 -32.76 29.53
N ILE A 448 -44.32 -31.65 28.79
CA ILE A 448 -45.30 -31.42 27.72
C ILE A 448 -44.59 -30.94 26.44
N ASP A 449 -44.95 -31.68 25.39
CA ASP A 449 -44.62 -31.73 23.96
C ASP A 449 -45.02 -30.45 23.19
N PRO A 450 -44.37 -30.08 22.06
CA PRO A 450 -44.68 -28.88 21.29
C PRO A 450 -45.56 -29.21 20.06
N SER A 451 -46.87 -28.95 20.14
CA SER A 451 -47.74 -28.97 18.95
C SER A 451 -49.07 -28.22 19.16
N ASP A 452 -49.13 -26.92 18.87
CA ASP A 452 -50.32 -26.28 18.25
C ASP A 452 -49.94 -24.91 17.63
N PRO A 453 -50.10 -24.71 16.30
CA PRO A 453 -49.87 -23.44 15.63
C PRO A 453 -51.17 -22.64 15.54
N ARG A 454 -51.53 -21.91 16.59
CA ARG A 454 -52.60 -20.89 16.52
C ARG A 454 -52.29 -19.70 17.41
N ASP A 455 -51.53 -18.74 16.90
CA ASP A 455 -51.92 -17.35 17.07
C ASP A 455 -51.23 -16.42 16.05
N CYS A 456 -51.75 -16.44 14.82
CA CYS A 456 -51.61 -15.34 13.89
C CYS A 456 -52.86 -14.46 14.02
N ARG A 457 -52.77 -13.32 14.71
CA ARG A 457 -53.38 -12.01 14.37
C ARG A 457 -53.49 -11.13 15.62
N ALA A 458 -52.68 -10.08 15.70
CA ALA A 458 -53.13 -8.70 15.99
C ALA A 458 -51.93 -7.73 16.13
N ARG A 459 -51.71 -6.93 15.08
CA ARG A 459 -51.24 -5.54 15.24
C ARG A 459 -52.48 -4.66 15.51
N PRO A 460 -52.36 -3.34 15.77
CA PRO A 460 -51.38 -2.57 16.57
C PRO A 460 -52.12 -1.62 17.55
N ARG A 461 -51.40 -0.95 18.48
CA ARG A 461 -51.78 0.42 18.93
C ARG A 461 -50.63 1.10 19.68
N LEU A 462 -50.25 2.26 19.15
CA LEU A 462 -49.52 3.32 19.86
C LEU A 462 -50.34 3.83 21.05
N ALA A 463 -49.67 4.12 22.18
CA ALA A 463 -49.78 5.38 22.94
C ALA A 463 -49.15 5.23 24.34
N ARG A 464 -47.95 5.80 24.55
CA ARG A 464 -47.69 6.98 25.39
C ARG A 464 -46.22 7.33 25.38
#